data_AF-T1BA58-F1
#
_entry.id   AF-T1BA58-F1
#
_cell.length_a   1.000
_cell.length_b   1.000
_cell.length_c   1.000
_cell.angle_alpha   90.00
_cell.angle_beta   90.00
_cell.angle_gamma   90.00
#
_symmetry.space_group_name_H-M   'P 1'
#
loop_
_entity.id
_entity.type
_entity.pdbx_description
1 polymer ?
#
loop_
_entity_poly.entity_id
_entity_poly.type
_entity_poly.pdbx_seq_one_letter_code
_entity_poly.pdbx_strand_id
1 'polypeptide(L)'
;AYLRKVIAETPDASASNTAVSIHQGDFNQKLPDILADIRSRQKKNGRSVFILDQYGWSQVNLEAVKRIFSELPFAEVFLTWMVDNLINFLSEKMVDKLNPALQRAGLGSALTAEQLLAIKNGDSGADGDLTWRRAIQSIMAEQIRSVSGATYCTPFYIVPRSSRRGYWLLHLAQHLRANEEMKRIHWENNNLHHPGGSGFNMLGFIGSNGQLAFDHRFDGHANRVTLDAL
;
A
#
# COMPACT_ATOMS: atom_id res chain seq x y z
N ALA A 1 -4.14 14.10 23.36
CA ALA A 1 -5.10 15.22 23.47
C ALA A 1 -5.88 15.46 22.19
N TYR A 2 -5.21 15.61 21.03
CA TYR A 2 -5.86 15.91 19.75
C TYR A 2 -6.91 14.88 19.29
N LEU A 3 -6.58 13.57 19.25
CA LEU A 3 -7.53 12.53 18.81
C LEU A 3 -8.84 12.52 19.64
N ARG A 4 -8.74 12.67 20.96
CA ARG A 4 -9.93 12.73 21.84
C ARG A 4 -10.82 13.93 21.51
N LYS A 5 -10.20 15.07 21.20
CA LYS A 5 -10.91 16.27 20.75
C LYS A 5 -11.64 16.02 19.43
N VAL A 6 -10.95 15.46 18.43
CA VAL A 6 -11.56 15.13 17.12
C VAL A 6 -12.74 14.17 17.28
N ILE A 7 -12.62 13.13 18.10
CA ILE A 7 -13.72 12.19 18.38
C ILE A 7 -14.90 12.92 19.02
N ALA A 8 -14.65 13.78 20.02
CA ALA A 8 -15.70 14.53 20.69
C ALA A 8 -16.41 15.55 19.77
N GLU A 9 -15.70 16.09 18.79
CA GLU A 9 -16.24 17.05 17.81
C GLU A 9 -16.88 16.37 16.60
N THR A 10 -16.75 15.04 16.44
CA THR A 10 -17.31 14.28 15.31
C THR A 10 -18.70 13.75 15.65
N PRO A 11 -19.78 14.20 14.99
CA PRO A 11 -21.15 13.78 15.31
C PRO A 11 -21.37 12.27 15.19
N ASP A 12 -20.80 11.63 14.16
CA ASP A 12 -20.94 10.20 13.89
C ASP A 12 -20.32 9.32 14.98
N ALA A 13 -19.33 9.85 15.72
CA ALA A 13 -18.71 9.16 16.84
C ALA A 13 -19.66 9.03 18.05
N SER A 14 -20.71 9.85 18.12
CA SER A 14 -21.74 9.84 19.17
C SER A 14 -23.07 9.23 18.72
N ALA A 15 -23.13 8.67 17.50
CA ALA A 15 -24.35 8.02 17.00
C ALA A 15 -24.70 6.77 17.81
N SER A 16 -25.99 6.46 17.91
CA SER A 16 -26.51 5.38 18.76
C SER A 16 -26.03 3.97 18.39
N ASN A 17 -25.59 3.78 17.14
CA ASN A 17 -25.03 2.54 16.61
C ASN A 17 -23.49 2.54 16.55
N THR A 18 -22.84 3.57 17.09
CA THR A 18 -21.38 3.71 17.09
C THR A 18 -20.84 3.50 18.51
N ALA A 19 -19.88 2.60 18.65
CA ALA A 19 -19.10 2.44 19.87
C ALA A 19 -17.63 2.81 19.58
N VAL A 20 -17.08 3.74 20.35
CA VAL A 20 -15.69 4.19 20.19
C VAL A 20 -14.88 3.78 21.42
N SER A 21 -13.84 2.97 21.21
CA SER A 21 -12.82 2.66 22.21
C SER A 21 -11.49 3.30 21.83
N ILE A 22 -10.76 3.81 22.82
CA ILE A 22 -9.44 4.42 22.62
C ILE A 22 -8.40 3.60 23.37
N HIS A 23 -7.45 3.05 22.62
CA HIS A 23 -6.32 2.30 23.15
C HIS A 23 -5.06 3.17 23.05
N GLN A 24 -4.36 3.38 24.16
CA GLN A 24 -3.09 4.11 24.19
C GLN A 24 -1.95 3.13 24.39
N GLY A 25 -0.95 3.18 23.51
CA GLY A 25 0.23 2.32 23.55
C GLY A 25 0.77 2.04 22.15
N ASP A 26 1.79 1.19 22.08
CA ASP A 26 2.27 0.66 20.81
C ASP A 26 1.19 -0.20 20.14
N PHE A 27 1.02 -0.03 18.83
CA PHE A 27 -0.01 -0.74 18.07
C PHE A 27 0.18 -2.26 18.11
N ASN A 28 1.42 -2.74 17.93
CA ASN A 28 1.69 -4.18 17.88
C ASN A 28 1.43 -4.84 19.25
N GLN A 29 1.73 -4.13 20.34
CA GLN A 29 1.42 -4.58 21.70
C GLN A 29 -0.08 -4.61 21.99
N LYS A 30 -0.86 -3.69 21.41
CA LYS A 30 -2.32 -3.60 21.62
C LYS A 30 -3.15 -4.43 20.64
N LEU A 31 -2.56 -4.84 19.52
CA LEU A 31 -3.23 -5.62 18.49
C LEU A 31 -3.90 -6.91 19.02
N PRO A 32 -3.27 -7.74 19.89
CA PRO A 32 -3.92 -8.94 20.43
C PRO A 32 -5.26 -8.63 21.12
N ASP A 33 -5.29 -7.59 21.96
CA ASP A 33 -6.47 -7.19 22.72
C ASP A 33 -7.55 -6.64 21.78
N ILE A 34 -7.16 -5.84 20.79
CA ILE A 34 -8.08 -5.30 19.77
C ILE A 34 -8.71 -6.45 18.97
N LEU A 35 -7.93 -7.45 18.55
CA LEU A 35 -8.45 -8.59 17.79
C LEU A 35 -9.38 -9.46 18.64
N ALA A 36 -9.05 -9.69 19.92
CA ALA A 36 -9.93 -10.40 20.85
C ALA A 36 -11.27 -9.69 21.04
N ASP A 37 -11.23 -8.37 21.20
CA ASP A 37 -12.38 -7.50 21.35
C ASP A 37 -13.25 -7.42 20.07
N ILE A 38 -12.63 -7.35 18.88
CA ILE A 38 -13.37 -7.43 17.62
C ILE A 38 -14.08 -8.77 17.49
N ARG A 39 -13.40 -9.90 17.76
CA ARG A 39 -14.00 -11.24 17.65
C ARG A 39 -15.11 -11.49 18.66
N SER A 40 -15.04 -10.90 19.86
CA SER A 40 -16.10 -11.05 20.85
C SER A 40 -17.39 -10.36 20.39
N ARG A 41 -17.28 -9.22 19.69
CA ARG A 41 -18.41 -8.48 19.12
C ARG A 41 -18.91 -9.09 17.82
N GLN A 42 -17.99 -9.50 16.96
CA GLN A 42 -18.30 -9.98 15.63
C GLN A 42 -18.63 -11.48 15.67
N LYS A 43 -19.93 -11.79 15.55
CA LYS A 43 -20.38 -13.16 15.24
C LYS A 43 -19.89 -13.56 13.84
N LYS A 44 -20.26 -14.77 13.39
CA LYS A 44 -19.87 -15.33 12.06
C LYS A 44 -19.92 -14.26 10.95
N ASN A 45 -18.84 -14.18 10.16
CA ASN A 45 -18.67 -13.28 9.00
C ASN A 45 -18.63 -11.78 9.31
N GLY A 46 -18.15 -11.38 10.48
CA GLY A 46 -17.88 -9.98 10.78
C GLY A 46 -16.88 -9.35 9.81
N ARG A 47 -17.12 -8.07 9.47
CA ARG A 47 -16.29 -7.29 8.54
C ARG A 47 -15.54 -6.23 9.32
N SER A 48 -14.25 -6.11 9.06
CA SER A 48 -13.39 -5.15 9.76
C SER A 48 -12.53 -4.43 8.75
N VAL A 49 -12.46 -3.11 8.85
CA VAL A 49 -11.55 -2.28 8.05
C VAL A 49 -10.53 -1.68 8.98
N PHE A 50 -9.25 -1.90 8.68
CA PHE A 50 -8.14 -1.32 9.40
C PHE A 50 -7.49 -0.24 8.53
N ILE A 51 -7.29 0.95 9.10
CA ILE A 51 -6.56 2.04 8.46
C ILE A 51 -5.28 2.23 9.26
N LEU A 52 -4.17 1.79 8.69
CA LEU A 52 -2.84 1.86 9.27
C LEU A 52 -2.09 3.01 8.60
N ASP A 53 -2.14 4.17 9.24
CA ASP A 53 -1.41 5.35 8.80
C ASP A 53 -0.08 5.47 9.56
N GLN A 54 1.00 5.00 8.94
CA GLN A 54 2.34 5.07 9.54
C GLN A 54 3.14 6.24 9.01
N TYR A 55 4.02 6.78 9.86
CA TYR A 55 5.00 7.74 9.41
C TYR A 55 6.21 7.03 8.80
N GLY A 56 6.45 7.23 7.50
CA GLY A 56 7.54 6.59 6.77
C GLY A 56 7.13 5.24 6.15
N TRP A 57 8.02 4.25 6.23
CA TRP A 57 7.80 2.94 5.59
C TRP A 57 8.16 1.73 6.48
N SER A 58 8.61 1.93 7.72
CA SER A 58 9.15 0.84 8.56
C SER A 58 8.57 0.77 9.98
N GLN A 59 7.43 1.41 10.24
CA GLN A 59 6.83 1.46 11.59
C GLN A 59 5.74 0.39 11.78
N VAL A 60 5.02 0.03 10.72
CA VAL A 60 4.07 -1.08 10.75
C VAL A 60 4.80 -2.35 10.33
N ASN A 61 4.80 -3.34 11.21
CA ASN A 61 5.27 -4.68 10.91
C ASN A 61 4.18 -5.43 10.12
N LEU A 62 4.52 -5.92 8.94
CA LEU A 62 3.59 -6.71 8.11
C LEU A 62 3.14 -8.02 8.78
N GLU A 63 3.87 -8.52 9.77
CA GLU A 63 3.41 -9.64 10.61
C GLU A 63 2.15 -9.27 11.41
N ALA A 64 2.00 -7.99 11.79
CA ALA A 64 0.78 -7.49 12.43
C ALA A 64 -0.41 -7.59 11.47
N VAL A 65 -0.19 -7.22 10.19
CA VAL A 65 -1.19 -7.35 9.13
C VAL A 65 -1.54 -8.82 8.87
N LYS A 66 -0.53 -9.70 8.81
CA LYS A 66 -0.72 -11.15 8.69
C LYS A 66 -1.57 -11.70 9.82
N ARG A 67 -1.32 -11.26 11.04
CA ARG A 67 -2.11 -11.62 12.21
C ARG A 67 -3.57 -11.17 12.07
N ILE A 68 -3.82 -9.93 11.63
CA ILE A 68 -5.17 -9.42 11.35
C ILE A 68 -5.91 -10.37 10.41
N PHE A 69 -5.34 -10.73 9.27
CA PHE A 69 -6.02 -11.60 8.31
C PHE A 69 -6.20 -13.04 8.81
N SER A 70 -5.25 -13.56 9.60
CA SER A 70 -5.38 -14.89 10.20
C SER A 70 -6.51 -14.98 11.22
N GLU A 71 -6.75 -13.89 11.97
CA GLU A 71 -7.75 -13.85 13.04
C GLU A 71 -9.11 -13.31 12.55
N LEU A 72 -9.12 -12.52 11.48
CA LEU A 72 -10.28 -11.88 10.87
C LEU A 72 -10.26 -12.09 9.34
N PRO A 73 -10.79 -13.22 8.84
CA PRO A 73 -10.69 -13.60 7.42
C PRO A 73 -11.34 -12.61 6.44
N PHE A 74 -12.33 -11.84 6.89
CA PHE A 74 -13.04 -10.84 6.09
C PHE A 74 -12.52 -9.41 6.31
N ALA A 75 -11.35 -9.27 6.95
CA ALA A 75 -10.77 -7.96 7.15
C ALA A 75 -10.22 -7.37 5.84
N GLU A 76 -10.19 -6.05 5.79
CA GLU A 76 -9.47 -5.26 4.78
C GLU A 76 -8.52 -4.31 5.50
N VAL A 77 -7.34 -4.09 4.93
CA VAL A 77 -6.31 -3.22 5.51
C VAL A 77 -5.88 -2.19 4.49
N PHE A 78 -6.00 -0.92 4.86
CA PHE A 78 -5.39 0.20 4.17
C PHE A 78 -4.09 0.57 4.88
N LEU A 79 -2.98 0.57 4.15
CA LEU A 79 -1.65 0.85 4.71
C LEU A 79 -0.99 1.99 3.93
N THR A 80 -0.63 3.07 4.62
CA THR A 80 0.21 4.11 4.02
C THR A 80 1.67 3.64 4.00
N TRP A 81 2.34 3.81 2.86
CA TRP A 81 3.71 3.37 2.65
C TRP A 81 4.49 4.39 1.81
N MET A 82 5.48 5.04 2.42
CA MET A 82 6.31 6.03 1.74
C MET A 82 7.39 5.36 0.85
N VAL A 83 6.97 4.74 -0.26
CA VAL A 83 7.85 4.00 -1.19
C VAL A 83 8.97 4.88 -1.75
N ASP A 84 8.69 6.15 -2.05
CA ASP A 84 9.69 7.08 -2.58
C ASP A 84 10.80 7.33 -1.57
N ASN A 85 10.48 7.38 -0.27
CA ASN A 85 11.50 7.55 0.76
C ASN A 85 12.44 6.34 0.77
N LEU A 86 11.92 5.11 0.71
CA LEU A 86 12.75 3.91 0.60
C LEU A 86 13.68 4.01 -0.63
N ILE A 87 13.12 4.30 -1.80
CA ILE A 87 13.88 4.42 -3.06
C ILE A 87 14.98 5.48 -2.96
N ASN A 88 14.68 6.63 -2.36
CA ASN A 88 15.65 7.71 -2.18
C ASN A 88 16.79 7.32 -1.23
N PHE A 89 16.53 6.45 -0.24
CA PHE A 89 17.55 5.98 0.67
C PHE A 89 18.41 4.83 0.10
N LEU A 90 18.00 4.20 -1.01
CA LEU A 90 18.78 3.12 -1.64
C LEU A 90 20.13 3.64 -2.17
N SER A 91 21.17 3.42 -1.38
CA SER A 91 22.56 3.74 -1.69
C SER A 91 23.47 2.85 -0.84
N GLU A 92 24.69 2.62 -1.31
CA GLU A 92 25.69 1.80 -0.58
C GLU A 92 25.88 2.27 0.86
N LYS A 93 25.96 3.58 1.08
CA LYS A 93 26.15 4.20 2.41
C LYS A 93 25.00 3.97 3.40
N MET A 94 23.84 3.55 2.90
CA MET A 94 22.61 3.41 3.69
C MET A 94 22.18 1.96 3.87
N VAL A 95 22.86 0.99 3.25
CA VAL A 95 22.55 -0.45 3.33
C VAL A 95 22.44 -0.91 4.79
N ASP A 96 23.43 -0.59 5.62
CA ASP A 96 23.47 -0.96 7.05
C ASP A 96 22.30 -0.39 7.86
N LYS A 97 21.69 0.71 7.40
CA LYS A 97 20.51 1.33 8.04
C LYS A 97 19.20 0.81 7.46
N LEU A 98 19.19 0.41 6.19
CA LEU A 98 18.01 -0.08 5.48
C LEU A 98 17.66 -1.52 5.88
N ASN A 99 18.64 -2.40 6.03
CA ASN A 99 18.40 -3.79 6.41
C ASN A 99 17.65 -3.92 7.76
N PRO A 100 18.04 -3.21 8.83
CA PRO A 100 17.26 -3.17 10.07
C PRO A 100 15.85 -2.59 9.89
N ALA A 101 15.66 -1.64 8.97
CA ALA A 101 14.35 -1.06 8.69
C ALA A 101 13.43 -2.04 7.92
N LEU A 102 13.97 -2.79 6.96
CA LEU A 102 13.28 -3.90 6.31
C LEU A 102 12.89 -4.97 7.33
N GLN A 103 13.78 -5.31 8.26
CA GLN A 103 13.50 -6.26 9.32
C GLN A 103 12.34 -5.80 10.22
N ARG A 104 12.34 -4.53 10.69
CA ARG A 104 11.23 -3.98 11.49
C ARG A 104 9.90 -3.96 10.76
N ALA A 105 9.92 -3.77 9.44
CA ALA A 105 8.73 -3.83 8.60
C ALA A 105 8.23 -5.27 8.35
N GLY A 106 8.97 -6.30 8.79
CA GLY A 106 8.68 -7.71 8.50
C GLY A 106 9.18 -8.19 7.14
N LEU A 107 9.91 -7.35 6.38
CA LEU A 107 10.43 -7.66 5.05
C LEU A 107 11.84 -8.27 5.06
N GLY A 108 12.54 -8.27 6.19
CA GLY A 108 13.96 -8.65 6.25
C GLY A 108 14.28 -10.11 5.88
N SER A 109 13.29 -11.00 5.89
CA SER A 109 13.44 -12.38 5.40
C SER A 109 13.17 -12.53 3.90
N ALA A 110 12.48 -11.55 3.30
CA ALA A 110 12.06 -11.56 1.91
C ALA A 110 12.98 -10.72 1.01
N LEU A 111 13.53 -9.63 1.55
CA LEU A 111 14.32 -8.66 0.81
C LEU A 111 15.49 -8.14 1.64
N THR A 112 16.60 -7.89 0.97
CA THR A 112 17.73 -7.12 1.51
C THR A 112 17.96 -5.84 0.72
N ALA A 113 18.58 -4.85 1.36
CA ALA A 113 18.92 -3.59 0.74
C ALA A 113 19.90 -3.77 -0.43
N GLU A 114 20.79 -4.76 -0.35
CA GLU A 114 21.74 -5.12 -1.41
C GLU A 114 21.03 -5.64 -2.65
N GLN A 115 19.99 -6.46 -2.50
CA GLN A 115 19.18 -6.92 -3.63
C GLN A 115 18.49 -5.74 -4.33
N LEU A 116 17.90 -4.83 -3.56
CA LEU A 116 17.26 -3.62 -4.10
C LEU A 116 18.28 -2.69 -4.77
N LEU A 117 19.48 -2.58 -4.20
CA LEU A 117 20.57 -1.78 -4.76
C LEU A 117 21.14 -2.40 -6.04
N ALA A 118 21.25 -3.72 -6.11
CA ALA A 118 21.67 -4.43 -7.32
C ALA A 118 20.68 -4.18 -8.48
N ILE A 119 19.37 -4.15 -8.20
CA ILE A 119 18.35 -3.79 -9.20
C ILE A 119 18.51 -2.33 -9.65
N LYS A 120 18.76 -1.42 -8.70
CA LYS A 120 19.01 0.00 -9.00
C LYS A 120 20.27 0.23 -9.85
N ASN A 121 21.32 -0.53 -9.60
CA ASN A 121 22.60 -0.44 -10.30
C ASN A 121 22.64 -1.27 -11.60
N GLY A 122 21.60 -2.07 -11.86
CA GLY A 122 21.46 -2.86 -13.08
C GLY A 122 21.35 -1.96 -14.32
N ASP A 123 21.78 -2.49 -15.46
CA ASP A 123 21.97 -1.72 -16.70
C ASP A 123 20.67 -1.02 -17.11
N SER A 124 20.73 0.31 -17.10
CA SER A 124 19.63 1.18 -17.46
C SER A 124 19.67 1.34 -18.98
N GLY A 125 18.93 0.51 -19.70
CA GLY A 125 18.73 0.69 -21.15
C GLY A 125 18.16 2.08 -21.49
N ALA A 126 17.79 2.30 -22.75
CA ALA A 126 17.36 3.61 -23.27
C ALA A 126 16.26 4.34 -22.45
N ASP A 127 15.50 3.62 -21.62
CA ASP A 127 14.44 4.14 -20.73
C ASP A 127 14.92 4.67 -19.35
N GLY A 128 16.23 4.63 -19.05
CA GLY A 128 16.84 5.31 -17.90
C GLY A 128 16.24 4.98 -16.51
N ASP A 129 16.32 5.96 -15.61
CA ASP A 129 16.01 5.92 -14.16
C ASP A 129 14.62 5.35 -13.78
N LEU A 130 13.72 5.19 -14.75
CA LEU A 130 12.37 4.67 -14.56
C LEU A 130 12.32 3.14 -14.49
N THR A 131 13.19 2.43 -15.20
CA THR A 131 13.11 0.96 -15.32
C THR A 131 13.38 0.27 -13.99
N TRP A 132 14.46 0.65 -13.31
CA TRP A 132 14.83 0.05 -12.03
C TRP A 132 13.84 0.41 -10.92
N ARG A 133 13.29 1.64 -10.92
CA ARG A 133 12.26 2.06 -9.96
C ARG A 133 11.01 1.18 -10.06
N ARG A 134 10.58 0.87 -11.28
CA ARG A 134 9.45 -0.03 -11.55
C ARG A 134 9.71 -1.43 -11.03
N ALA A 135 10.89 -1.98 -11.32
CA ALA A 135 11.26 -3.31 -10.85
C ALA A 135 11.21 -3.38 -9.31
N ILE A 136 11.79 -2.39 -8.63
CA ILE A 136 11.74 -2.29 -7.16
C ILE A 136 10.31 -2.19 -6.67
N GLN A 137 9.49 -1.33 -7.29
CA GLN A 137 8.09 -1.18 -6.89
C GLN A 137 7.28 -2.47 -7.05
N SER A 138 7.40 -3.16 -8.18
CA SER A 138 6.73 -4.45 -8.41
C SER A 138 7.15 -5.50 -7.40
N ILE A 139 8.46 -5.62 -7.14
CA ILE A 139 8.98 -6.55 -6.12
C ILE A 139 8.46 -6.18 -4.74
N MET A 140 8.50 -4.91 -4.35
CA MET A 140 8.01 -4.45 -3.05
C MET A 140 6.52 -4.75 -2.86
N ALA A 141 5.67 -4.43 -3.85
CA ALA A 141 4.23 -4.70 -3.75
C ALA A 141 3.94 -6.19 -3.58
N GLU A 142 4.66 -7.04 -4.31
CA GLU A 142 4.52 -8.50 -4.22
C GLU A 142 5.03 -9.06 -2.88
N GLN A 143 6.17 -8.59 -2.39
CA GLN A 143 6.69 -9.03 -1.10
C GLN A 143 5.80 -8.53 0.05
N ILE A 144 5.28 -7.31 -0.04
CA ILE A 144 4.30 -6.80 0.95
C ILE A 144 3.05 -7.68 0.96
N ARG A 145 2.51 -8.04 -0.22
CA ARG A 145 1.36 -8.95 -0.33
C ARG A 145 1.64 -10.30 0.33
N SER A 146 2.76 -10.92 -0.04
CA SER A 146 3.17 -12.24 0.46
C SER A 146 3.39 -12.25 1.98
N VAL A 147 4.21 -11.32 2.50
CA VAL A 147 4.55 -11.25 3.93
C VAL A 147 3.34 -10.89 4.78
N SER A 148 2.50 -9.95 4.32
CA SER A 148 1.26 -9.60 5.02
C SER A 148 0.21 -10.70 4.99
N GLY A 149 0.39 -11.76 4.19
CA GLY A 149 -0.60 -12.82 4.00
C GLY A 149 -1.86 -12.37 3.26
N ALA A 150 -1.82 -11.21 2.60
CA ALA A 150 -2.93 -10.73 1.79
C ALA A 150 -3.09 -11.57 0.52
N THR A 151 -4.33 -11.89 0.14
CA THR A 151 -4.60 -12.52 -1.17
C THR A 151 -4.44 -11.50 -2.29
N TYR A 152 -4.92 -10.27 -2.08
CA TYR A 152 -4.84 -9.17 -3.03
C TYR A 152 -4.11 -7.98 -2.41
N CYS A 153 -3.27 -7.33 -3.22
CA CYS A 153 -2.60 -6.08 -2.89
C CYS A 153 -2.75 -5.13 -4.08
N THR A 154 -3.40 -3.99 -3.86
CA THR A 154 -3.57 -2.96 -4.88
C THR A 154 -2.90 -1.66 -4.40
N PRO A 155 -1.79 -1.24 -5.04
CA PRO A 155 -1.13 0.00 -4.70
C PRO A 155 -1.78 1.20 -5.40
N PHE A 156 -2.19 2.20 -4.63
CA PHE A 156 -2.63 3.50 -5.13
C PHE A 156 -1.57 4.56 -4.85
N TYR A 157 -1.05 5.24 -5.88
CA TYR A 157 -0.02 6.24 -5.70
C TYR A 157 -0.65 7.63 -5.52
N ILE A 158 -0.41 8.22 -4.34
CA ILE A 158 -0.97 9.51 -3.93
C ILE A 158 0.14 10.54 -3.88
N VAL A 159 -0.01 11.63 -4.63
CA VAL A 159 0.87 12.81 -4.58
C VAL A 159 0.11 13.94 -3.89
N PRO A 160 0.50 14.35 -2.67
CA PRO A 160 -0.13 15.48 -1.99
C PRO A 160 0.09 16.77 -2.78
N ARG A 161 -0.93 17.64 -2.88
CA ARG A 161 -0.83 18.92 -3.61
C ARG A 161 0.29 19.85 -3.09
N SER A 162 0.66 19.71 -1.82
CA SER A 162 1.67 20.52 -1.13
C SER A 162 3.05 19.86 -1.03
N SER A 163 3.23 18.62 -1.52
CA SER A 163 4.48 17.86 -1.40
C SER A 163 4.89 17.28 -2.74
N ARG A 164 6.20 17.35 -3.06
CA ARG A 164 6.77 16.69 -4.24
C ARG A 164 7.00 15.18 -4.05
N ARG A 165 6.68 14.63 -2.88
CA ARG A 165 6.91 13.21 -2.56
C ARG A 165 5.58 12.48 -2.49
N GLY A 166 5.42 11.44 -3.31
CA GLY A 166 4.26 10.57 -3.27
C GLY A 166 4.43 9.46 -2.25
N TYR A 167 3.32 8.81 -1.95
CA TYR A 167 3.28 7.59 -1.14
C TYR A 167 2.27 6.62 -1.72
N TRP A 168 2.39 5.35 -1.34
CA TRP A 168 1.36 4.37 -1.62
C TRP A 168 0.32 4.34 -0.51
N LEU A 169 -0.94 4.38 -0.91
CA LEU A 169 -2.01 3.81 -0.13
C LEU A 169 -2.23 2.38 -0.65
N LEU A 170 -1.75 1.40 0.10
CA LEU A 170 -1.90 -0.01 -0.23
C LEU A 170 -3.25 -0.49 0.29
N HIS A 171 -4.07 -1.07 -0.59
CA HIS A 171 -5.25 -1.84 -0.19
C HIS A 171 -4.91 -3.33 -0.19
N LEU A 172 -4.97 -3.94 1.00
CA LEU A 172 -4.72 -5.34 1.24
C LEU A 172 -6.05 -6.02 1.59
N ALA A 173 -6.39 -7.09 0.88
CA ALA A 173 -7.67 -7.77 1.04
C ALA A 173 -7.54 -9.30 0.88
N GLN A 174 -8.49 -10.02 1.48
CA GLN A 174 -8.64 -11.47 1.32
C GLN A 174 -9.67 -11.85 0.24
N HIS A 175 -10.59 -10.95 -0.09
CA HIS A 175 -11.71 -11.25 -0.99
C HIS A 175 -11.63 -10.50 -2.32
N LEU A 176 -11.94 -11.21 -3.41
CA LEU A 176 -11.94 -10.67 -4.77
C LEU A 176 -12.87 -9.47 -4.90
N ARG A 177 -14.08 -9.55 -4.36
CA ARG A 177 -15.09 -8.48 -4.46
C ARG A 177 -14.60 -7.17 -3.85
N ALA A 178 -13.93 -7.22 -2.70
CA ALA A 178 -13.35 -6.03 -2.06
C ALA A 178 -12.30 -5.39 -2.97
N ASN A 179 -11.44 -6.21 -3.56
CA ASN A 179 -10.40 -5.79 -4.49
C ASN A 179 -10.97 -5.21 -5.81
N GLU A 180 -12.05 -5.78 -6.34
CA GLU A 180 -12.73 -5.26 -7.54
C GLU A 180 -13.44 -3.93 -7.27
N GLU A 181 -14.19 -3.81 -6.18
CA GLU A 181 -14.87 -2.57 -5.82
C GLU A 181 -13.88 -1.44 -5.57
N MET A 182 -12.77 -1.70 -4.87
CA MET A 182 -11.75 -0.68 -4.65
C MET A 182 -11.10 -0.22 -5.96
N LYS A 183 -10.85 -1.13 -6.90
CA LYS A 183 -10.35 -0.76 -8.24
C LYS A 183 -11.39 0.04 -9.03
N ARG A 184 -12.66 -0.34 -8.96
CA ARG A 184 -13.76 0.37 -9.63
C ARG A 184 -13.92 1.80 -9.09
N ILE A 185 -13.99 1.96 -7.77
CA ILE A 185 -14.09 3.28 -7.12
C ILE A 185 -12.86 4.13 -7.47
N HIS A 186 -11.67 3.54 -7.46
CA HIS A 186 -10.47 4.25 -7.86
C HIS A 186 -10.55 4.72 -9.32
N TRP A 187 -10.99 3.85 -10.22
CA TRP A 187 -11.19 4.17 -11.63
C TRP A 187 -12.15 5.34 -11.84
N GLU A 188 -13.25 5.37 -11.08
CA GLU A 188 -14.25 6.43 -11.15
C GLU A 188 -13.75 7.78 -10.60
N ASN A 189 -12.78 7.77 -9.68
CA ASN A 189 -12.27 8.96 -8.98
C ASN A 189 -10.89 9.42 -9.46
N ASN A 190 -10.51 9.04 -10.70
CA ASN A 190 -9.14 9.08 -11.21
C ASN A 190 -8.48 10.48 -11.22
N ASN A 191 -7.89 10.86 -10.07
CA ASN A 191 -6.98 11.98 -9.87
C ASN A 191 -5.62 11.50 -9.32
N LEU A 192 -5.34 10.20 -9.37
CA LEU A 192 -4.20 9.54 -8.73
C LEU A 192 -3.35 8.84 -9.80
N HIS A 193 -2.04 9.09 -9.82
CA HIS A 193 -1.14 8.52 -10.83
C HIS A 193 -1.06 6.99 -10.69
N HIS A 194 -1.03 6.29 -11.82
CA HIS A 194 -0.99 4.84 -11.87
C HIS A 194 0.27 4.29 -12.52
N PRO A 195 0.87 3.24 -11.93
CA PRO A 195 1.66 2.26 -12.66
C PRO A 195 0.73 1.28 -13.41
N GLY A 196 0.54 1.44 -14.73
CA GLY A 196 -0.13 0.44 -15.57
C GLY A 196 -1.14 0.99 -16.59
N GLY A 197 -1.25 0.33 -17.74
CA GLY A 197 -2.25 0.63 -18.78
C GLY A 197 -3.63 0.01 -18.51
N SER A 198 -4.60 0.25 -19.41
CA SER A 198 -5.97 -0.28 -19.28
C SER A 198 -6.07 -1.80 -19.59
N GLY A 199 -6.95 -2.52 -18.90
CA GLY A 199 -7.32 -3.92 -19.18
C GLY A 199 -7.10 -4.93 -18.04
N PHE A 200 -7.44 -6.20 -18.27
CA PHE A 200 -7.30 -7.32 -17.31
C PHE A 200 -5.85 -7.61 -16.84
N ASN A 201 -4.85 -6.99 -17.46
CA ASN A 201 -3.43 -7.11 -17.14
C ASN A 201 -2.85 -5.91 -16.35
N MET A 202 -3.70 -5.03 -15.81
CA MET A 202 -3.31 -3.76 -15.16
C MET A 202 -2.47 -3.91 -13.87
N LEU A 203 -2.30 -5.12 -13.32
CA LEU A 203 -1.52 -5.38 -12.10
C LEU A 203 -0.50 -6.53 -12.24
N GLY A 204 -0.32 -7.04 -13.45
CA GLY A 204 0.54 -8.18 -13.73
C GLY A 204 1.68 -7.80 -14.65
N PHE A 205 2.91 -8.13 -14.26
CA PHE A 205 4.01 -8.27 -15.20
C PHE A 205 3.77 -9.56 -16.02
N ILE A 206 3.50 -9.43 -17.32
CA ILE A 206 3.66 -10.53 -18.28
C ILE A 206 4.87 -10.16 -19.13
N GLY A 207 5.88 -11.04 -19.11
CA GLY A 207 7.09 -10.88 -19.87
C GLY A 207 6.85 -10.80 -21.39
N SER A 208 7.82 -10.15 -22.02
CA SER A 208 8.17 -10.14 -23.44
C SER A 208 7.45 -9.23 -24.44
N ASN A 209 6.28 -8.61 -24.19
CA ASN A 209 5.70 -7.66 -25.16
C ASN A 209 5.17 -6.40 -24.48
N GLY A 210 5.72 -5.24 -24.87
CA GLY A 210 5.75 -4.01 -24.09
C GLY A 210 4.41 -3.44 -23.63
N GLN A 211 4.45 -2.80 -22.45
CA GLN A 211 3.54 -1.72 -22.06
C GLN A 211 4.27 -0.71 -21.15
N LEU A 212 4.70 0.38 -21.78
CA LEU A 212 5.05 1.69 -21.19
C LEU A 212 3.72 2.45 -20.92
N ALA A 213 3.55 3.46 -20.06
CA ALA A 213 4.44 4.44 -19.44
C ALA A 213 3.84 4.99 -18.12
N PHE A 214 4.71 5.49 -17.23
CA PHE A 214 4.37 6.21 -15.98
C PHE A 214 3.97 7.69 -16.18
N ASP A 215 3.60 8.10 -17.39
CA ASP A 215 3.27 9.51 -17.68
C ASP A 215 1.91 9.72 -18.35
N HIS A 216 1.05 8.70 -18.37
CA HIS A 216 -0.35 8.93 -18.70
C HIS A 216 -1.04 9.55 -17.49
N ARG A 217 -0.90 10.87 -17.35
CA ARG A 217 -2.07 11.65 -16.97
C ARG A 217 -3.09 11.36 -18.05
N PHE A 218 -4.24 10.78 -17.71
CA PHE A 218 -5.39 10.84 -18.60
C PHE A 218 -5.88 12.30 -18.59
N ASP A 219 -5.12 13.17 -19.27
CA ASP A 219 -5.50 14.52 -19.60
C ASP A 219 -6.10 14.53 -21.03
N GLY A 220 -6.54 15.71 -21.47
CA GLY A 220 -7.10 15.88 -22.80
C GLY A 220 -6.12 15.60 -23.96
N HIS A 221 -4.84 15.30 -23.68
CA HIS A 221 -3.88 14.88 -24.69
C HIS A 221 -3.96 13.35 -24.92
N ALA A 222 -4.04 12.55 -23.87
CA ALA A 222 -4.19 11.09 -23.99
C ALA A 222 -5.48 10.68 -24.73
N ASN A 223 -6.58 11.41 -24.52
CA ASN A 223 -7.84 11.17 -25.20
C ASN A 223 -7.78 11.50 -26.71
N ARG A 224 -6.98 12.52 -27.08
CA ARG A 224 -6.81 12.96 -28.47
C ARG A 224 -5.94 12.00 -29.26
N VAL A 225 -4.85 11.53 -28.67
CA VAL A 225 -3.96 10.51 -29.28
C VAL A 225 -4.70 9.18 -29.48
N THR A 226 -5.63 8.82 -28.58
CA THR A 226 -6.47 7.62 -28.73
C THR A 226 -7.48 7.78 -29.88
N LEU A 227 -8.04 8.97 -30.07
CA LEU A 227 -8.95 9.26 -31.17
C LEU A 227 -8.25 9.36 -32.52
N ASP A 228 -7.01 9.88 -32.55
CA ASP A 228 -6.19 9.95 -33.77
C ASP A 228 -5.62 8.59 -34.21
N ALA A 229 -5.66 7.58 -33.33
CA ALA A 229 -5.20 6.22 -33.60
C ALA A 229 -6.34 5.24 -34.01
N LEU A 230 -7.58 5.72 -34.07
CA LEU A 230 -8.75 5.02 -34.62
C LEU A 230 -8.99 5.47 -36.07
#